data_AF-A0ABC8V350-F1
#
_entry.id   AF-A0ABC8V350-F1
#
_cell.length_a   1.000
_cell.length_b   1.000
_cell.length_c   1.000
_cell.angle_alpha   90.00
_cell.angle_beta   90.00
_cell.angle_gamma   90.00
#
_symmetry.space_group_name_H-M   'P 1'
#
loop_
_entity.id
_entity.type
_entity.pdbx_description
1 polymer ?
#
loop_
_entity_poly.entity_id
_entity_poly.type
_entity_poly.pdbx_seq_one_letter_code
_entity_poly.pdbx_strand_id
1 'polypeptide(L)'
;MRGWAVVFGGPTLAPYTPTTNRSAKVLRNSSRYRASLPLPFSGCQVKRHGLFTWQCKKTLNCALSSSEPSWVDVDESRDFGDDEFIVVNFYRFVFIKNPEEEVSKHLAFLQDRDIHGRIYLNEQGINAQYSGPSKDAFAYVKWLKEDHRFSGILFQVSVASKGHAFPRLKLRYKPSLVQ
;
A
#
# COMPACT_ATOMS: atom_id res chain seq x y z
N MET A 1 10.25 26.16 67.50
CA MET A 1 10.51 24.75 67.87
C MET A 1 10.85 23.97 66.61
N ARG A 2 12.06 23.39 66.60
CA ARG A 2 12.60 22.29 65.76
C ARG A 2 12.53 22.48 64.23
N GLY A 3 13.57 23.12 63.70
CA GLY A 3 14.11 22.79 62.38
C GLY A 3 14.94 21.51 62.46
N TRP A 4 14.87 20.68 61.43
CA TRP A 4 15.77 19.55 61.21
C TRP A 4 16.56 19.80 59.93
N ALA A 5 17.88 19.71 60.06
CA ALA A 5 18.84 19.84 58.99
C ALA A 5 19.64 18.53 58.88
N VAL A 6 20.00 18.20 57.63
CA VAL A 6 21.13 17.36 57.18
C VAL A 6 21.07 15.86 57.50
N VAL A 7 21.16 15.00 56.46
CA VAL A 7 22.27 14.05 56.26
C VAL A 7 22.43 13.74 54.75
N PHE A 8 23.66 13.90 54.27
CA PHE A 8 24.20 13.48 52.98
C PHE A 8 24.37 11.95 52.89
N GLY A 9 24.15 11.38 51.70
CA GLY A 9 24.54 9.98 51.44
C GLY A 9 24.24 9.50 50.02
N GLY A 10 25.09 9.87 49.06
CA GLY A 10 25.25 9.05 47.85
C GLY A 10 26.03 7.78 48.18
N PRO A 11 25.88 6.69 47.39
CA PRO A 11 26.97 6.38 46.48
C PRO A 11 26.55 5.87 45.09
N THR A 12 27.34 6.32 44.11
CA THR A 12 28.00 5.51 43.06
C THR A 12 27.15 4.84 41.98
N LEU A 13 27.24 5.45 40.80
CA LEU A 13 26.93 4.87 39.50
C LEU A 13 27.83 3.65 39.22
N ALA A 14 27.22 2.50 38.94
CA ALA A 14 27.90 1.37 38.33
C ALA A 14 27.74 1.41 36.80
N PRO A 15 28.83 1.38 36.02
CA PRO A 15 28.74 1.30 34.56
C PRO A 15 28.40 -0.13 34.12
N TYR A 16 27.31 -0.29 33.36
CA TYR A 16 27.01 -1.53 32.66
C TYR A 16 27.99 -1.71 31.49
N THR A 17 28.72 -2.81 31.52
CA THR A 17 29.68 -3.24 30.52
C THR A 17 28.98 -3.86 29.30
N PRO A 18 29.50 -3.64 28.07
CA PRO A 18 29.04 -4.35 26.89
C PRO A 18 29.74 -5.71 26.81
N THR A 19 28.97 -6.80 26.90
CA THR A 19 29.49 -8.15 26.69
C THR A 19 29.73 -8.38 25.20
N THR A 20 31.00 -8.28 24.81
CA THR A 20 31.52 -8.80 23.54
C THR A 20 31.37 -10.32 23.51
N ASN A 21 30.75 -10.87 22.46
CA ASN A 21 31.04 -12.24 22.05
C ASN A 21 31.57 -12.26 20.62
N ARG A 22 32.75 -12.86 20.50
CA ARG A 22 33.64 -12.90 19.34
C ARG A 22 33.45 -14.24 18.63
N SER A 23 33.67 -14.21 17.32
CA SER A 23 34.11 -15.35 16.48
C SER A 23 33.03 -16.42 16.20
N ALA A 24 32.88 -17.02 15.02
CA ALA A 24 33.56 -17.02 13.73
C ALA A 24 32.52 -17.69 12.76
N LYS A 25 32.54 -17.60 11.44
CA LYS A 25 33.59 -17.95 10.48
C LYS A 25 33.15 -17.37 9.14
N VAL A 26 34.04 -16.58 8.52
CA VAL A 26 34.05 -16.37 7.09
C VAL A 26 34.52 -17.69 6.46
N LEU A 27 33.68 -18.33 5.66
CA LEU A 27 34.09 -19.38 4.74
C LEU A 27 33.75 -18.90 3.33
N ARG A 28 34.78 -18.37 2.66
CA ARG A 28 34.88 -18.43 1.20
C ARG A 28 35.12 -19.88 0.84
N ASN A 29 34.38 -20.43 -0.11
CA ASN A 29 35.05 -21.24 -1.11
C ASN A 29 34.31 -21.22 -2.46
N SER A 30 35.13 -20.90 -3.45
CA SER A 30 34.92 -20.95 -4.88
C SER A 30 34.81 -22.38 -5.40
N SER A 31 34.44 -22.47 -6.69
CA SER A 31 34.59 -23.59 -7.65
C SER A 31 33.33 -24.43 -7.82
N ARG A 32 32.55 -24.23 -8.88
CA ARG A 32 32.74 -24.74 -10.27
C ARG A 32 32.35 -26.21 -10.46
N TYR A 33 31.33 -26.34 -11.32
CA TYR A 33 31.03 -27.35 -12.35
C TYR A 33 30.11 -28.55 -12.06
N ARG A 34 29.10 -28.57 -12.96
CA ARG A 34 28.43 -29.70 -13.65
C ARG A 34 27.69 -30.73 -12.79
N ALA A 35 26.37 -30.79 -13.01
CA ALA A 35 25.82 -31.84 -13.87
C ALA A 35 24.43 -31.45 -14.38
N SER A 36 24.27 -31.63 -15.68
CA SER A 36 23.11 -31.44 -16.54
C SER A 36 22.13 -32.61 -16.43
N LEU A 37 20.82 -32.32 -16.46
CA LEU A 37 19.79 -33.24 -16.96
C LEU A 37 18.77 -32.45 -17.82
N PRO A 38 18.23 -33.06 -18.88
CA PRO A 38 17.80 -32.37 -20.10
C PRO A 38 16.32 -31.95 -20.08
N LEU A 39 16.04 -30.78 -20.64
CA LEU A 39 14.70 -30.37 -21.09
C LEU A 39 14.57 -30.68 -22.59
N PRO A 40 13.44 -31.23 -23.07
CA PRO A 40 13.23 -31.47 -24.48
C PRO A 40 12.97 -30.14 -25.22
N PHE A 41 13.92 -29.76 -26.07
CA PHE A 41 13.74 -28.73 -27.10
C PHE A 41 12.93 -29.32 -28.26
N SER A 42 11.71 -28.83 -28.47
CA SER A 42 11.12 -28.78 -29.81
C SER A 42 11.60 -27.49 -30.48
N GLY A 43 12.32 -27.66 -31.58
CA GLY A 43 12.92 -26.57 -32.33
C GLY A 43 11.87 -25.72 -33.05
N CYS A 44 12.08 -24.41 -33.06
CA CYS A 44 11.52 -23.53 -34.07
C CYS A 44 12.58 -22.52 -34.49
N GLN A 45 13.14 -22.73 -35.68
CA GLN A 45 14.17 -21.90 -36.30
C GLN A 45 13.56 -20.54 -36.68
N VAL A 46 14.02 -19.46 -36.04
CA VAL A 46 13.70 -18.09 -36.47
C VAL A 46 14.71 -17.68 -37.54
N LYS A 47 14.32 -17.80 -38.82
CA LYS A 47 14.97 -17.09 -39.91
C LYS A 47 14.49 -15.65 -39.91
N ARG A 48 15.40 -14.72 -39.66
CA ARG A 48 15.21 -13.29 -39.95
C ARG A 48 15.11 -13.13 -41.47
N HIS A 49 14.11 -12.40 -41.95
CA HIS A 49 14.16 -11.41 -43.02
C HIS A 49 12.72 -11.04 -43.41
N GLY A 50 12.41 -9.75 -43.47
CA GLY A 50 11.19 -9.24 -44.12
C GLY A 50 10.43 -8.23 -43.28
N LEU A 51 10.49 -6.97 -43.71
CA LEU A 51 9.50 -5.96 -43.34
C LEU A 51 8.12 -6.48 -43.67
N PHE A 52 7.21 -6.50 -42.70
CA PHE A 52 5.78 -6.61 -42.97
C PHE A 52 5.03 -5.64 -42.07
N THR A 53 4.39 -4.67 -42.72
CA THR A 53 3.43 -3.77 -42.12
C THR A 53 2.20 -4.56 -41.69
N TRP A 54 1.81 -4.43 -40.42
CA TRP A 54 0.61 -5.06 -39.90
C TRP A 54 -0.56 -4.07 -39.94
N GLN A 55 -1.36 -4.16 -41.00
CA GLN A 55 -2.74 -3.73 -40.96
C GLN A 55 -3.54 -4.80 -40.23
N CYS A 56 -3.96 -4.51 -38.99
CA CYS A 56 -4.88 -5.36 -38.26
C CYS A 56 -6.30 -5.11 -38.78
N LYS A 57 -6.80 -6.01 -39.64
CA LYS A 57 -8.20 -6.02 -40.06
C LYS A 57 -9.06 -6.62 -38.95
N LYS A 58 -10.09 -5.86 -38.59
CA LYS A 58 -11.25 -6.27 -37.79
C LYS A 58 -11.83 -7.58 -38.32
N THR A 59 -11.86 -8.63 -37.51
CA THR A 59 -13.10 -9.33 -37.13
C THR A 59 -12.76 -10.37 -36.06
N LEU A 60 -13.30 -10.20 -34.86
CA LEU A 60 -13.62 -11.29 -33.93
C LEU A 60 -14.60 -10.71 -32.92
N ASN A 61 -15.85 -11.17 -32.99
CA ASN A 61 -16.84 -10.99 -31.94
C ASN A 61 -16.38 -11.80 -30.73
N CYS A 62 -15.72 -11.14 -29.80
CA CYS A 62 -15.66 -11.59 -28.42
C CYS A 62 -16.67 -10.75 -27.64
N ALA A 63 -17.74 -11.39 -27.17
CA ALA A 63 -18.51 -10.88 -26.04
C ALA A 63 -17.60 -10.96 -24.80
N LEU A 64 -16.64 -10.04 -24.73
CA LEU A 64 -15.92 -9.72 -23.53
C LEU A 64 -16.95 -8.98 -22.67
N SER A 65 -17.43 -9.63 -21.62
CA SER A 65 -18.05 -8.92 -20.50
C SER A 65 -16.99 -7.95 -19.99
N SER A 66 -16.96 -6.76 -20.59
CA SER A 66 -16.12 -5.65 -20.19
C SER A 66 -16.68 -5.16 -18.87
N SER A 67 -16.32 -5.84 -17.79
CA SER A 67 -16.28 -5.21 -16.49
C SER A 67 -15.13 -4.22 -16.52
N GLU A 68 -15.26 -3.16 -17.33
CA GLU A 68 -14.43 -1.99 -17.14
C GLU A 68 -14.74 -1.49 -15.73
N PRO A 69 -13.72 -1.28 -14.89
CA PRO A 69 -13.95 -0.68 -13.59
C PRO A 69 -14.63 0.67 -13.84
N SER A 70 -15.89 0.79 -13.42
CA SER A 70 -16.60 2.06 -13.46
C SER A 70 -15.90 2.98 -12.46
N TRP A 71 -15.01 3.82 -12.96
CA TRP A 71 -14.50 4.94 -12.20
C TRP A 71 -15.68 5.87 -11.94
N VAL A 72 -16.09 5.98 -10.69
CA VAL A 72 -17.25 6.78 -10.31
C VAL A 72 -16.79 8.05 -9.62
N ASP A 73 -17.40 9.16 -10.02
CA ASP A 73 -17.52 10.30 -9.14
C ASP A 73 -18.56 9.93 -8.07
N VAL A 74 -18.22 10.24 -6.81
CA VAL A 74 -19.03 9.88 -5.61
C VAL A 74 -20.48 10.36 -5.70
N ASP A 75 -20.76 11.34 -6.56
CA ASP A 75 -22.10 11.90 -6.77
C ASP A 75 -23.06 10.95 -7.52
N GLU A 76 -22.53 9.89 -8.16
CA GLU A 76 -23.27 8.89 -8.95
C GLU A 76 -23.23 7.49 -8.31
N SER A 77 -23.15 7.40 -6.98
CA SER A 77 -23.17 6.10 -6.29
C SER A 77 -24.60 5.63 -6.02
N ARG A 78 -24.90 4.38 -6.38
CA ARG A 78 -26.08 3.63 -5.89
C ARG A 78 -26.19 3.79 -4.36
N ASP A 79 -27.42 3.82 -3.86
CA ASP A 79 -27.72 3.89 -2.42
C ASP A 79 -27.22 2.60 -1.73
N PHE A 80 -26.05 2.67 -1.10
CA PHE A 80 -25.50 1.59 -0.27
C PHE A 80 -26.07 1.75 1.14
N GLY A 81 -26.58 0.68 1.74
CA GLY A 81 -27.05 0.75 3.13
C GLY A 81 -25.90 1.12 4.07
N ASP A 82 -26.18 1.85 5.15
CA ASP A 82 -25.17 2.38 6.09
C ASP A 82 -24.22 1.29 6.66
N ASP A 83 -24.74 0.07 6.82
CA ASP A 83 -24.01 -1.08 7.38
C ASP A 83 -23.42 -2.02 6.31
N GLU A 84 -23.58 -1.70 5.02
CA GLU A 84 -23.05 -2.51 3.93
C GLU A 84 -21.54 -2.32 3.81
N PHE A 85 -20.79 -3.41 3.84
CA PHE A 85 -19.35 -3.34 3.65
C PHE A 85 -19.01 -3.13 2.19
N ILE A 86 -18.22 -2.10 1.91
CA ILE A 86 -17.71 -1.80 0.58
C ILE A 86 -16.19 -1.87 0.56
N VAL A 87 -15.67 -2.10 -0.63
CA VAL A 87 -14.25 -2.01 -0.97
C VAL A 87 -14.07 -0.78 -1.84
N VAL A 88 -13.15 0.09 -1.44
CA VAL A 88 -12.79 1.30 -2.17
C VAL A 88 -11.34 1.22 -2.62
N ASN A 89 -11.10 1.54 -3.88
CA ASN A 89 -9.78 1.57 -4.49
C ASN A 89 -9.58 2.88 -5.26
N PHE A 90 -8.46 3.55 -5.05
CA PHE A 90 -8.12 4.78 -5.78
C PHE A 90 -6.62 5.08 -5.76
N TYR A 91 -6.21 5.90 -6.72
CA TYR A 91 -4.88 6.50 -6.77
C TYR A 91 -4.99 7.96 -7.20
N ARG A 92 -4.05 8.79 -6.75
CA ARG A 92 -3.95 10.19 -7.17
C ARG A 92 -2.51 10.66 -7.09
N PHE A 93 -2.03 11.17 -8.22
CA PHE A 93 -0.76 11.86 -8.28
C PHE A 93 -0.97 13.33 -7.92
N VAL A 94 -0.40 13.74 -6.80
CA VAL A 94 -0.38 15.12 -6.33
C VAL A 94 0.87 15.33 -5.51
N PHE A 95 1.51 16.48 -5.69
CA PHE A 95 2.72 16.77 -4.94
C PHE A 95 2.38 17.01 -3.46
N ILE A 96 2.93 16.18 -2.58
CA ILE A 96 2.77 16.29 -1.12
C ILE A 96 4.09 16.75 -0.53
N LYS A 97 4.11 17.97 0.02
CA LYS A 97 5.33 18.59 0.55
C LYS A 97 5.90 17.86 1.78
N ASN A 98 5.03 17.43 2.69
CA ASN A 98 5.43 16.75 3.92
C ASN A 98 4.59 15.46 4.11
N PRO A 99 5.01 14.34 3.51
CA PRO A 99 4.20 13.13 3.50
C PRO A 99 4.04 12.48 4.89
N GLU A 100 4.98 12.66 5.81
CA GLU A 100 4.88 12.14 7.18
C GLU A 100 3.78 12.83 8.00
N GLU A 101 3.62 14.14 7.82
CA GLU A 101 2.54 14.89 8.44
C GLU A 101 1.19 14.51 7.82
N GLU A 102 1.13 14.30 6.51
CA GLU A 102 -0.09 13.84 5.83
C GLU A 102 -0.51 12.44 6.32
N VAL A 103 0.45 11.52 6.47
CA VAL A 103 0.23 10.22 7.12
C VAL A 103 -0.38 10.39 8.51
N SER A 104 0.12 11.33 9.30
CA SER A 104 -0.39 11.60 10.65
C SER A 104 -1.82 12.16 10.64
N LYS A 105 -2.16 13.04 9.69
CA LYS A 105 -3.52 13.56 9.50
C LYS A 105 -4.51 12.46 9.15
N HIS A 106 -4.14 11.61 8.19
CA HIS A 106 -4.99 10.48 7.79
C HIS A 106 -5.15 9.46 8.94
N LEU A 107 -4.09 9.19 9.71
CA LEU A 107 -4.19 8.31 10.88
C LEU A 107 -5.16 8.87 11.94
N ALA A 108 -5.06 10.16 12.25
CA ALA A 108 -5.96 10.81 13.20
C ALA A 108 -7.43 10.74 12.74
N PHE A 109 -7.68 10.94 11.44
CA PHE A 109 -9.02 10.81 10.89
C PHE A 109 -9.56 9.36 10.96
N LEU A 110 -8.70 8.37 10.76
CA LEU A 110 -9.11 6.95 10.71
C LEU A 110 -9.18 6.26 12.08
N GLN A 111 -8.74 6.90 13.16
CA GLN A 111 -8.57 6.27 14.47
C GLN A 111 -9.88 5.69 15.06
N ASP A 112 -11.01 6.37 14.87
CA ASP A 112 -12.31 5.97 15.41
C ASP A 112 -13.26 5.41 14.32
N ARG A 113 -12.69 4.93 13.20
CA ARG A 113 -13.45 4.43 12.04
C ARG A 113 -13.09 2.99 11.72
N ASP A 114 -14.09 2.24 11.26
CA ASP A 114 -13.93 0.82 10.94
C ASP A 114 -13.43 0.63 9.50
N ILE A 115 -12.17 1.00 9.27
CA ILE A 115 -11.53 0.93 7.95
C ILE A 115 -10.30 0.02 8.01
N HIS A 116 -10.31 -1.04 7.19
CA HIS A 116 -9.17 -1.94 7.02
C HIS A 116 -8.65 -1.91 5.59
N GLY A 117 -7.34 -1.94 5.40
CA GLY A 117 -6.78 -1.82 4.05
C GLY A 117 -5.33 -1.40 4.02
N ARG A 118 -4.92 -0.84 2.89
CA ARG A 118 -3.59 -0.30 2.63
C ARG A 118 -3.75 1.11 2.10
N ILE A 119 -3.07 2.05 2.74
CA ILE A 119 -3.03 3.45 2.32
C ILE A 119 -1.56 3.85 2.33
N TYR A 120 -1.04 4.15 1.14
CA TYR A 120 0.34 4.56 0.94
C TYR A 120 0.38 6.00 0.48
N LEU A 121 1.19 6.80 1.16
CA LEU A 121 1.46 8.17 0.80
C LEU A 121 2.95 8.33 0.49
N ASN A 122 3.24 9.22 -0.44
CA ASN A 122 4.59 9.70 -0.71
C ASN A 122 4.55 11.13 -1.25
N GLU A 123 5.68 11.66 -1.66
CA GLU A 123 5.81 13.00 -2.22
C GLU A 123 5.05 13.17 -3.54
N GLN A 124 4.79 12.07 -4.25
CA GLN A 124 4.12 12.04 -5.55
C GLN A 124 2.60 11.89 -5.44
N GLY A 125 2.07 11.51 -4.27
CA GLY A 125 0.64 11.40 -4.03
C GLY A 125 0.22 10.26 -3.11
N ILE A 126 -0.92 9.66 -3.44
CA ILE A 126 -1.61 8.66 -2.60
C ILE A 126 -2.10 7.47 -3.44
N ASN A 127 -1.98 6.28 -2.86
CA ASN A 127 -2.57 5.04 -3.36
C ASN A 127 -3.28 4.35 -2.20
N ALA A 128 -4.55 4.03 -2.36
CA ALA A 128 -5.36 3.45 -1.31
C ALA A 128 -6.26 2.33 -1.83
N GLN A 129 -6.28 1.24 -1.07
CA GLN A 129 -7.22 0.15 -1.24
C GLN A 129 -7.66 -0.32 0.15
N TYR A 130 -8.94 -0.15 0.47
CA TYR A 130 -9.47 -0.46 1.79
C TYR A 130 -10.93 -0.93 1.73
N SER A 131 -11.42 -1.41 2.86
CA SER A 131 -12.78 -1.87 3.05
C SER A 131 -13.29 -1.51 4.43
N GLY A 132 -14.57 -1.16 4.51
CA GLY A 132 -15.27 -0.83 5.74
C GLY A 132 -16.76 -0.65 5.50
N PRO A 133 -17.56 -0.37 6.54
CA PRO A 133 -18.94 0.05 6.38
C PRO A 133 -19.05 1.24 5.42
N SER A 134 -20.10 1.26 4.59
CA SER A 134 -20.30 2.28 3.55
C SER A 134 -20.20 3.69 4.12
N LYS A 135 -20.83 3.94 5.28
CA LYS A 135 -20.77 5.21 6.01
C LYS A 135 -19.35 5.69 6.29
N ASP A 136 -18.49 4.82 6.83
CA ASP A 136 -17.12 5.17 7.18
C ASP A 136 -16.24 5.32 5.93
N ALA A 137 -16.41 4.41 4.98
CA ALA A 137 -15.67 4.43 3.72
C ALA A 137 -15.96 5.71 2.92
N PHE A 138 -17.23 6.10 2.77
CA PHE A 138 -17.60 7.35 2.11
C PHE A 138 -17.23 8.59 2.94
N ALA A 139 -17.28 8.53 4.27
CA ALA A 139 -16.80 9.63 5.11
C ALA A 139 -15.32 9.92 4.86
N TYR A 140 -14.48 8.90 4.69
CA TYR A 140 -13.07 9.08 4.35
C TYR A 140 -12.87 9.70 2.97
N VAL A 141 -13.64 9.25 1.97
CA VAL A 141 -13.61 9.86 0.63
C VAL A 141 -14.02 11.33 0.67
N LYS A 142 -15.08 11.66 1.40
CA LYS A 142 -15.58 13.03 1.54
C LYS A 142 -14.54 13.93 2.20
N TRP A 143 -13.96 13.48 3.33
CA TRP A 143 -12.90 14.20 4.02
C TRP A 143 -11.66 14.42 3.14
N LEU A 144 -11.26 13.41 2.36
CA LEU A 144 -10.20 13.56 1.35
C LEU A 144 -10.51 14.68 0.35
N LYS A 145 -11.75 14.74 -0.16
CA LYS A 145 -12.18 15.75 -1.13
C LYS A 145 -12.26 17.17 -0.56
N GLU A 146 -12.27 17.35 0.77
CA GLU A 146 -12.22 18.69 1.40
C GLU A 146 -10.90 19.41 1.06
N ASP A 147 -9.82 18.66 0.83
CA ASP A 147 -8.59 19.21 0.31
C ASP A 147 -8.61 19.29 -1.23
N HIS A 148 -8.46 20.50 -1.76
CA HIS A 148 -8.34 20.78 -3.19
C HIS A 148 -7.28 19.92 -3.92
N ARG A 149 -6.22 19.47 -3.23
CA ARG A 149 -5.18 18.57 -3.78
C ARG A 149 -5.76 17.22 -4.21
N PHE A 150 -6.77 16.76 -3.47
CA PHE A 150 -7.39 15.44 -3.57
C PHE A 150 -8.82 15.47 -4.16
N SER A 151 -9.36 16.66 -4.46
CA SER A 151 -10.72 16.82 -4.99
C SER A 151 -10.99 16.03 -6.28
N GLY A 152 -9.98 15.88 -7.15
CA GLY A 152 -10.07 15.13 -8.41
C GLY A 152 -9.73 13.65 -8.31
N ILE A 153 -9.81 13.03 -7.13
CA ILE A 153 -9.67 11.57 -7.02
C ILE A 153 -10.89 10.89 -7.66
N LEU A 154 -10.62 9.91 -8.53
CA LEU A 154 -11.61 8.97 -9.02
C LEU A 154 -11.53 7.68 -8.19
N PHE A 155 -12.67 7.19 -7.74
CA PHE A 155 -12.75 6.02 -6.87
C PHE A 155 -13.44 4.87 -7.60
N GLN A 156 -12.98 3.66 -7.34
CA GLN A 156 -13.69 2.44 -7.70
C GLN A 156 -14.29 1.86 -6.42
N VAL A 157 -15.60 1.64 -6.43
CA VAL A 157 -16.34 1.04 -5.32
C VAL A 157 -16.85 -0.34 -5.73
N SER A 158 -16.78 -1.30 -4.82
CA SER A 158 -17.33 -2.65 -5.02
C SER A 158 -17.91 -3.17 -3.70
N VAL A 159 -19.01 -3.92 -3.77
CA VAL A 159 -19.62 -4.53 -2.58
C VAL A 159 -18.73 -5.65 -2.06
N ALA A 160 -18.50 -5.67 -0.75
CA ALA A 160 -17.79 -6.76 -0.09
C ALA A 160 -18.76 -7.87 0.33
N SER A 161 -18.48 -9.12 -0.05
CA SER A 161 -19.42 -10.23 0.21
C SER A 161 -19.41 -10.73 1.66
N LYS A 162 -18.34 -10.48 2.45
CA LYS A 162 -18.13 -11.05 3.78
C LYS A 162 -17.39 -10.09 4.72
N GLY A 163 -18.01 -8.96 5.09
CA GLY A 163 -17.39 -7.96 5.98
C GLY A 163 -16.16 -7.32 5.34
N HIS A 164 -15.12 -7.02 6.14
CA HIS A 164 -13.88 -6.46 5.59
C HIS A 164 -13.16 -7.41 4.63
N ALA A 165 -12.76 -6.88 3.49
CA ALA A 165 -11.89 -7.57 2.54
C ALA A 165 -10.42 -7.65 3.02
N PHE A 166 -10.03 -6.79 3.96
CA PHE A 166 -8.67 -6.72 4.51
C PHE A 166 -8.67 -6.96 6.03
N PRO A 167 -7.62 -7.60 6.56
CA PRO A 167 -7.61 -7.97 7.98
C PRO A 167 -7.35 -6.79 8.93
N ARG A 168 -6.58 -5.78 8.50
CA ARG A 168 -6.14 -4.64 9.32
C ARG A 168 -5.80 -3.44 8.44
N LEU A 169 -5.82 -2.24 9.02
CA LEU A 169 -5.30 -1.02 8.40
C LEU A 169 -3.76 -1.01 8.36
N LYS A 170 -3.19 -0.71 7.19
CA LYS A 170 -1.78 -0.45 6.94
C LYS A 170 -1.64 0.93 6.29
N LEU A 171 -1.47 1.94 7.11
CA LEU A 171 -1.25 3.32 6.65
C LEU A 171 0.19 3.73 6.94
N ARG A 172 0.98 3.96 5.89
CA ARG A 172 2.42 4.27 6.01
C ARG A 172 2.92 5.10 4.83
N TYR A 173 4.00 5.83 5.06
CA TYR A 173 4.82 6.39 4.00
C TYR A 173 5.54 5.28 3.21
N LYS A 174 5.65 5.45 1.88
CA LYS A 174 6.38 4.55 0.98
C LYS A 174 7.20 5.36 -0.04
N PRO A 175 8.49 5.05 -0.27
CA PRO A 175 9.29 5.79 -1.26
C PRO A 175 8.75 5.73 -2.70
N SER A 176 8.00 4.68 -3.07
CA SER A 176 7.33 4.54 -4.38
C SER A 176 5.87 4.15 -4.19
N LEU A 177 4.96 4.76 -4.96
CA LEU A 177 3.51 4.50 -4.94
C LEU A 177 3.11 3.19 -5.62
N VAL A 178 3.94 2.71 -6.54
CA VAL A 178 3.72 1.47 -7.30
C VAL A 178 4.96 0.61 -7.13
N GLN A 179 4.74 -0.65 -6.73
CA GLN A 179 5.77 -1.69 -6.68
C GLN A 179 5.47 -2.76 -7.71
#